data_AF-A0A847S1C3-F1
#
_entry.id   AF-A0A847S1C3-F1
#
_cell.length_a   1.000
_cell.length_b   1.000
_cell.length_c   1.000
_cell.angle_alpha   90.00
_cell.angle_beta   90.00
_cell.angle_gamma   90.00
#
_symmetry.space_group_name_H-M   'P 1'
#
loop_
_entity.id
_entity.type
_entity.pdbx_description
1 polymer ?
#
loop_
_entity_poly.entity_id
_entity_poly.type
_entity_poly.pdbx_seq_one_letter_code
_entity_poly.pdbx_strand_id
1 'polypeptide(L)'
;MFNTLVSLMGSAIDSADIITFLEQHGFKYPKKPYISNRSTETSYWIENKKLGIDLLFNAQPYLAAYPLLQGNKKGIFVPRLVSARWYNNKSSTTFPDQVDFNATFEYLNSSLGAPTLKSSEISPIWLNDDGSESFYRWRIPADKQRHISWGPEFTDEQKVKDIVLGLDYRNPLFHLYNEMDYGTIEQFVKEQNFYKTSVLMFLQWALDRKLIADAGHTAALDWVRSLDRGYVTVEDFTAEQAFIKAYIKNLSGHDMLYDRDLALTFLKEPAQRNNYRGEAATAVLNTIPFDQEHRDIAAALLDSRLKEYQEHKFAKSGKQV
;
A
#
# COMPACT_ATOMS: atom_id res chain seq x y z
N MET A 1 0.92 -24.03 -2.52
CA MET A 1 0.26 -22.86 -3.12
C MET A 1 0.48 -21.60 -2.30
N PHE A 2 0.02 -21.52 -1.04
CA PHE A 2 0.18 -20.33 -0.19
C PHE A 2 1.64 -19.84 -0.09
N ASN A 3 2.56 -20.67 0.41
CA ASN A 3 3.98 -20.29 0.55
C ASN A 3 4.65 -19.94 -0.78
N THR A 4 4.26 -20.59 -1.88
CA THR A 4 4.72 -20.26 -3.24
C THR A 4 4.27 -18.85 -3.63
N LEU A 5 3.03 -18.48 -3.34
CA LEU A 5 2.55 -17.12 -3.62
C LEU A 5 3.16 -16.08 -2.68
N VAL A 6 3.51 -16.45 -1.43
CA VAL A 6 4.30 -15.60 -0.52
C VAL A 6 5.67 -15.29 -1.12
N SER A 7 6.37 -16.27 -1.70
CA SER A 7 7.67 -16.02 -2.34
C SER A 7 7.56 -15.20 -3.62
N LEU A 8 6.47 -15.36 -4.37
CA LEU A 8 6.23 -14.63 -5.63
C LEU A 8 5.70 -13.21 -5.44
N MET A 9 5.16 -12.87 -4.27
CA MET A 9 4.55 -11.56 -4.02
C MET A 9 5.53 -10.40 -4.31
N GLY A 10 5.05 -9.42 -5.08
CA GLY A 10 5.84 -8.29 -5.57
C GLY A 10 6.69 -8.56 -6.80
N SER A 11 6.72 -9.79 -7.31
CA SER A 11 7.40 -10.13 -8.57
C SER A 11 6.68 -9.55 -9.77
N ALA A 12 7.44 -9.15 -10.79
CA ALA A 12 6.93 -8.61 -12.04
C ALA A 12 6.21 -9.69 -12.87
N ILE A 13 5.17 -9.32 -13.62
CA ILE A 13 4.41 -10.25 -14.48
C ILE A 13 5.26 -10.96 -15.54
N ASP A 14 6.39 -10.35 -15.93
CA ASP A 14 7.32 -10.87 -16.93
C ASP A 14 8.52 -11.59 -16.31
N SER A 15 8.56 -11.80 -15.00
CA SER A 15 9.60 -12.61 -14.36
C SER A 15 9.43 -14.09 -14.71
N ALA A 16 10.56 -14.80 -14.86
CA ALA A 16 10.57 -16.23 -15.18
C ALA A 16 9.77 -17.06 -14.16
N ASP A 17 9.88 -16.72 -12.87
CA ASP A 17 9.17 -17.42 -11.80
C ASP A 17 7.66 -17.23 -11.88
N ILE A 18 7.18 -16.01 -12.20
CA ILE A 18 5.75 -15.75 -12.39
C ILE A 18 5.23 -16.46 -13.64
N ILE A 19 5.94 -16.38 -14.76
CA ILE A 19 5.54 -17.06 -16.01
C ILE A 19 5.42 -18.57 -15.75
N THR A 20 6.45 -19.17 -15.14
CA THR A 20 6.49 -20.59 -14.80
C THR A 20 5.33 -20.97 -13.89
N PHE A 21 5.07 -20.18 -12.84
CA PHE A 21 3.95 -20.43 -11.92
C PHE A 21 2.60 -20.38 -12.64
N LEU A 22 2.37 -19.37 -13.48
CA LEU A 22 1.11 -19.22 -14.22
C LEU A 22 0.89 -20.41 -15.16
N GLU A 23 1.92 -20.85 -15.87
CA GLU A 23 1.86 -22.00 -16.80
C GLU A 23 1.61 -23.31 -16.05
N GLN A 24 2.37 -23.61 -15.00
CA GLN A 24 2.26 -24.85 -14.23
C GLN A 24 0.89 -25.01 -13.56
N HIS A 25 0.27 -23.90 -13.17
CA HIS A 25 -1.02 -23.90 -12.48
C HIS A 25 -2.20 -23.54 -13.41
N GLY A 26 -1.97 -23.44 -14.72
CA GLY A 26 -3.03 -23.26 -15.72
C GLY A 26 -3.72 -21.90 -15.68
N PHE A 27 -3.05 -20.87 -15.16
CA PHE A 27 -3.50 -19.48 -15.31
C PHE A 27 -3.31 -19.03 -16.76
N LYS A 28 -4.24 -18.22 -17.27
CA LYS A 28 -4.11 -17.65 -18.61
C LYS A 28 -3.19 -16.43 -18.55
N TYR A 29 -2.03 -16.52 -19.18
CA TYR A 29 -1.14 -15.36 -19.30
C TYR A 29 -1.85 -14.22 -20.07
N PRO A 30 -1.84 -12.98 -19.58
CA PRO A 30 -2.56 -11.88 -20.20
C PRO A 30 -1.94 -11.52 -21.55
N LYS A 31 -2.79 -11.29 -22.56
CA LYS A 31 -2.32 -10.86 -23.90
C LYS A 31 -1.61 -9.51 -23.87
N LYS A 32 -1.94 -8.66 -22.90
CA LYS A 32 -1.34 -7.35 -22.66
C LYS A 32 -0.90 -7.30 -21.18
N PRO A 33 0.27 -7.85 -20.85
CA PRO A 33 0.75 -7.89 -19.46
C PRO A 33 1.18 -6.52 -18.93
N TYR A 34 1.33 -5.52 -19.80
CA TYR A 34 1.83 -4.20 -19.42
C TYR A 34 0.73 -3.16 -19.30
N ILE A 35 0.95 -2.17 -18.44
CA ILE A 35 0.01 -1.09 -18.14
C ILE A 35 0.52 0.19 -18.78
N SER A 36 -0.33 0.87 -19.55
CA SER A 36 0.03 2.16 -20.14
C SER A 36 -0.34 3.30 -19.18
N ASN A 37 0.49 4.34 -19.13
CA ASN A 37 0.19 5.60 -18.46
C ASN A 37 -0.98 6.38 -19.10
N ARG A 38 -1.48 5.94 -20.26
CA ARG A 38 -2.70 6.44 -20.90
C ARG A 38 -3.95 5.67 -20.45
N SER A 39 -3.77 4.55 -19.75
CA SER A 39 -4.86 3.78 -19.15
C SER A 39 -5.30 4.43 -17.85
N THR A 40 -6.60 4.42 -17.60
CA THR A 40 -7.15 4.72 -16.27
C THR A 40 -7.00 3.53 -15.32
N GLU A 41 -6.85 2.32 -15.84
CA GLU A 41 -6.63 1.10 -15.07
C GLU A 41 -5.14 0.94 -14.75
N THR A 42 -4.84 0.75 -13.46
CA THR A 42 -3.47 0.55 -12.94
C THR A 42 -3.22 -0.88 -12.50
N SER A 43 -4.23 -1.73 -12.60
CA SER A 43 -4.19 -3.12 -12.17
C SER A 43 -5.17 -3.98 -12.96
N TYR A 44 -4.95 -5.28 -12.98
CA TYR A 44 -5.89 -6.26 -13.51
C TYR A 44 -5.81 -7.58 -12.74
N TRP A 45 -6.91 -8.33 -12.76
CA TRP A 45 -6.97 -9.69 -12.21
C TRP A 45 -6.63 -10.73 -13.29
N ILE A 46 -5.87 -11.75 -12.91
CA ILE A 46 -5.76 -13.01 -13.62
C ILE A 46 -6.52 -14.06 -12.80
N GLU A 47 -7.71 -14.42 -13.28
CA GLU A 47 -8.60 -15.35 -12.59
C GLU A 47 -8.31 -16.81 -12.94
N ASN A 48 -8.41 -17.70 -11.96
CA ASN A 48 -8.39 -19.15 -12.17
C ASN A 48 -9.51 -19.85 -11.42
N LYS A 49 -10.65 -19.97 -12.10
CA LYS A 49 -11.87 -20.58 -11.57
C LYS A 49 -11.75 -22.05 -11.20
N LYS A 50 -10.80 -22.77 -11.81
CA LYS A 50 -10.55 -24.18 -11.49
C LYS A 50 -9.87 -24.32 -10.13
N LEU A 51 -8.93 -23.43 -9.83
CA LEU A 51 -8.22 -23.40 -8.55
C LEU A 51 -8.95 -22.62 -7.46
N GLY A 52 -9.87 -21.73 -7.84
CA GLY A 52 -10.53 -20.82 -6.91
C GLY A 52 -9.63 -19.70 -6.43
N ILE A 53 -8.66 -19.30 -7.25
CA ILE A 53 -7.64 -18.30 -6.93
C ILE A 53 -7.63 -17.23 -8.01
N ASP A 54 -7.67 -15.97 -7.61
CA ASP A 54 -7.43 -14.83 -8.48
C ASP A 54 -6.14 -14.13 -8.08
N LEU A 55 -5.37 -13.66 -9.07
CA LEU A 55 -4.11 -12.94 -8.87
C LEU A 55 -4.25 -11.50 -9.33
N LEU A 56 -4.05 -10.53 -8.45
CA LEU A 56 -4.06 -9.12 -8.78
C LEU A 56 -2.64 -8.68 -9.17
N PHE A 57 -2.51 -8.17 -10.38
CA PHE A 57 -1.30 -7.50 -10.85
C PHE A 57 -1.53 -6.00 -10.88
N ASN A 58 -0.63 -5.23 -10.29
CA ASN A 58 -0.74 -3.78 -10.21
C ASN A 58 0.62 -3.13 -10.50
N ALA A 59 0.63 -2.11 -11.36
CA ALA A 59 1.83 -1.31 -11.63
C ALA A 59 2.22 -0.45 -10.43
N GLN A 60 1.26 -0.15 -9.55
CA GLN A 60 1.41 0.72 -8.42
C GLN A 60 1.01 0.00 -7.15
N PRO A 61 1.91 -0.79 -6.56
CA PRO A 61 1.65 -1.38 -5.26
C PRO A 61 1.59 -0.34 -4.13
N TYR A 62 2.01 0.92 -4.40
CA TYR A 62 2.19 2.00 -3.43
C TYR A 62 2.96 1.53 -2.20
N LEU A 63 3.88 0.61 -2.44
CA LEU A 63 4.88 0.20 -1.49
C LEU A 63 6.19 0.67 -2.06
N ALA A 64 6.88 1.47 -1.27
CA ALA A 64 8.15 1.98 -1.68
C ALA A 64 9.13 0.81 -1.99
N ALA A 65 8.96 -0.37 -1.34
CA ALA A 65 9.74 -1.60 -1.55
C ALA A 65 9.59 -2.21 -2.94
N TYR A 66 8.54 -1.82 -3.64
CA TYR A 66 8.18 -2.33 -4.95
C TYR A 66 7.98 -1.14 -5.90
N PRO A 67 9.08 -0.45 -6.28
CA PRO A 67 8.98 0.71 -7.14
C PRO A 67 8.36 0.33 -8.48
N LEU A 68 7.73 1.34 -9.10
CA LEU A 68 7.17 1.26 -10.44
C LEU A 68 8.24 0.78 -11.42
N LEU A 69 7.94 -0.29 -12.16
CA LEU A 69 8.85 -0.82 -13.17
C LEU A 69 8.49 -0.26 -14.54
N GLN A 70 9.44 0.42 -15.17
CA GLN A 70 9.28 0.90 -16.53
C GLN A 70 9.53 -0.25 -17.52
N GLY A 71 8.59 -0.44 -18.45
CA GLY A 71 8.76 -1.39 -19.55
C GLY A 71 9.62 -0.82 -20.67
N ASN A 72 9.69 -1.57 -21.77
CA ASN A 72 10.54 -1.26 -22.93
C ASN A 72 10.20 0.04 -23.68
N LYS A 73 9.11 0.74 -23.30
CA LYS A 73 8.68 2.00 -23.90
C LYS A 73 8.28 2.99 -22.81
N LYS A 74 8.57 4.28 -23.02
CA LYS A 74 8.13 5.35 -22.13
C LYS A 74 6.61 5.32 -21.95
N GLY A 75 6.15 5.39 -20.70
CA GLY A 75 4.72 5.34 -20.38
C GLY A 75 4.10 3.95 -20.47
N ILE A 76 4.92 2.90 -20.53
CA ILE A 76 4.50 1.51 -20.33
C ILE A 76 5.16 1.01 -19.06
N PHE A 77 4.38 0.34 -18.22
CA PHE A 77 4.82 -0.18 -16.92
C PHE A 77 4.58 -1.66 -16.81
N VAL A 78 5.46 -2.31 -16.06
CA VAL A 78 5.38 -3.74 -15.77
C VAL A 78 4.69 -3.89 -14.40
N PRO A 79 3.47 -4.44 -14.36
CA PRO A 79 2.79 -4.67 -13.11
C PRO A 79 3.41 -5.83 -12.33
N ARG A 80 3.27 -5.76 -11.01
CA ARG A 80 3.74 -6.76 -10.06
C ARG A 80 2.57 -7.50 -9.45
N LEU A 81 2.78 -8.74 -9.05
CA LEU A 81 1.80 -9.47 -8.24
C LEU A 81 1.65 -8.76 -6.89
N VAL A 82 0.46 -8.24 -6.59
CA VAL A 82 0.20 -7.50 -5.34
C VAL A 82 -0.80 -8.17 -4.43
N SER A 83 -1.62 -9.09 -4.96
CA SER A 83 -2.54 -9.88 -4.16
C SER A 83 -2.85 -11.21 -4.82
N ALA A 84 -3.07 -12.23 -4.00
CA ALA A 84 -3.73 -13.46 -4.36
C ALA A 84 -4.98 -13.60 -3.47
N ARG A 85 -6.14 -13.83 -4.08
CA ARG A 85 -7.41 -14.02 -3.40
C ARG A 85 -7.91 -15.44 -3.65
N TRP A 86 -8.09 -16.21 -2.59
CA TRP A 86 -8.83 -17.46 -2.64
C TRP A 86 -10.29 -17.16 -2.28
N TYR A 87 -11.23 -17.61 -3.11
CA TYR A 87 -12.67 -17.53 -2.83
C TYR A 87 -13.32 -18.92 -2.71
N ASN A 88 -12.49 -19.97 -2.75
CA ASN A 88 -12.75 -21.33 -2.30
C ASN A 88 -11.40 -22.08 -2.20
N ASN A 89 -11.40 -23.32 -1.73
CA ASN A 89 -10.19 -24.13 -1.60
C ASN A 89 -10.06 -25.28 -2.63
N LYS A 90 -10.51 -25.10 -3.88
CA LYS A 90 -10.33 -26.12 -4.95
C LYS A 90 -8.87 -26.40 -5.29
N SER A 91 -7.98 -25.48 -4.93
CA SER A 91 -6.52 -25.63 -5.05
C SER A 91 -5.90 -26.53 -3.98
N SER A 92 -6.68 -27.02 -3.01
CA SER A 92 -6.19 -27.79 -1.86
C SER A 92 -5.04 -27.08 -1.13
N THR A 93 -5.16 -25.76 -1.00
CA THR A 93 -4.18 -24.93 -0.31
C THR A 93 -4.29 -25.17 1.20
N THR A 94 -3.17 -25.48 1.84
CA THR A 94 -3.03 -25.39 3.29
C THR A 94 -2.68 -23.96 3.66
N PHE A 95 -3.56 -23.30 4.43
CA PHE A 95 -3.32 -21.97 4.97
C PHE A 95 -2.67 -22.06 6.36
N PRO A 96 -1.97 -21.01 6.81
CA PRO A 96 -1.44 -20.97 8.16
C PRO A 96 -2.55 -21.11 9.22
N ASP A 97 -2.17 -21.60 10.39
CA ASP A 97 -3.07 -21.86 11.53
C ASP A 97 -4.25 -22.79 11.22
N GLN A 98 -4.21 -23.51 10.08
CA GLN A 98 -5.29 -24.38 9.59
C GLN A 98 -6.62 -23.66 9.29
N VAL A 99 -6.57 -22.35 9.04
CA VAL A 99 -7.74 -21.58 8.60
C VAL A 99 -8.28 -22.14 7.29
N ASP A 100 -9.60 -22.29 7.20
CA ASP A 100 -10.29 -22.70 5.98
C ASP A 100 -11.61 -21.93 5.77
N PHE A 101 -12.35 -22.30 4.72
CA PHE A 101 -13.60 -21.62 4.35
C PHE A 101 -14.79 -21.94 5.27
N ASN A 102 -14.66 -22.95 6.14
CA ASN A 102 -15.67 -23.37 7.12
C ASN A 102 -15.32 -22.92 8.55
N ALA A 103 -14.20 -22.19 8.73
CA ALA A 103 -13.80 -21.64 10.01
C ALA A 103 -14.90 -20.75 10.61
N THR A 104 -15.21 -20.97 11.89
CA THR A 104 -16.16 -20.11 12.64
C THR A 104 -15.47 -18.86 13.15
N PHE A 105 -16.24 -17.84 13.49
CA PHE A 105 -15.71 -16.62 14.11
C PHE A 105 -14.91 -16.93 15.39
N GLU A 106 -15.40 -17.81 16.26
CA GLU A 106 -14.71 -18.19 17.50
C GLU A 106 -13.37 -18.87 17.23
N TYR A 107 -13.32 -19.74 16.22
CA TYR A 107 -12.08 -20.39 15.81
C TYR A 107 -11.08 -19.37 15.25
N LEU A 108 -11.52 -18.46 14.38
CA LEU A 108 -10.68 -17.40 13.85
C LEU A 108 -10.16 -16.49 14.97
N ASN A 109 -11.03 -16.09 15.88
CA ASN A 109 -10.68 -15.20 16.99
C ASN A 109 -9.71 -15.86 17.99
N SER A 110 -9.86 -17.15 18.25
CA SER A 110 -8.95 -17.90 19.14
C SER A 110 -7.61 -18.23 18.48
N SER A 111 -7.59 -18.50 17.17
CA SER A 111 -6.38 -18.91 16.45
C SER A 111 -5.56 -17.72 15.96
N LEU A 112 -6.22 -16.66 15.48
CA LEU A 112 -5.59 -15.49 14.87
C LEU A 112 -5.59 -14.26 15.79
N GLY A 113 -6.31 -14.32 16.91
CA GLY A 113 -6.58 -13.16 17.77
C GLY A 113 -7.77 -12.33 17.28
N ALA A 114 -7.94 -11.13 17.86
CA ALA A 114 -9.02 -10.23 17.47
C ALA A 114 -8.97 -9.86 15.98
N PRO A 115 -10.13 -9.68 15.31
CA PRO A 115 -10.17 -9.16 13.96
C PRO A 115 -9.48 -7.80 13.91
N THR A 116 -8.73 -7.59 12.85
CA THR A 116 -7.95 -6.37 12.66
C THR A 116 -8.77 -5.28 11.97
N LEU A 117 -9.93 -5.61 11.41
CA LEU A 117 -10.88 -4.64 10.88
C LEU A 117 -12.31 -5.18 10.97
N LYS A 118 -13.23 -4.28 11.31
CA LYS A 118 -14.68 -4.51 11.30
C LYS A 118 -15.35 -3.56 10.32
N SER A 119 -16.51 -3.95 9.81
CA SER A 119 -17.26 -3.12 8.85
C SER A 119 -17.61 -1.73 9.40
N SER A 120 -17.90 -1.62 10.69
CA SER A 120 -18.23 -0.38 11.40
C SER A 120 -17.09 0.64 11.45
N GLU A 121 -15.85 0.16 11.44
CA GLU A 121 -14.63 0.98 11.45
C GLU A 121 -14.40 1.64 10.08
N ILE A 122 -15.05 1.16 9.02
CA ILE A 122 -15.05 1.81 7.71
C ILE A 122 -16.11 2.92 7.65
N SER A 123 -17.38 2.57 7.83
CA SER A 123 -18.51 3.51 7.81
C SER A 123 -19.81 2.82 8.22
N PRO A 124 -20.77 3.54 8.84
CA PRO A 124 -22.10 2.99 9.18
C PRO A 124 -22.87 2.38 8.00
N ILE A 125 -22.58 2.76 6.75
CA ILE A 125 -23.23 2.17 5.56
C ILE A 125 -22.83 0.71 5.31
N TRP A 126 -21.76 0.25 5.96
CA TRP A 126 -21.30 -1.13 5.90
C TRP A 126 -21.82 -1.97 7.06
N LEU A 127 -22.65 -1.40 7.95
CA LEU A 127 -23.39 -2.18 8.92
C LEU A 127 -24.62 -2.81 8.25
N ASN A 128 -25.09 -3.91 8.82
CA ASN A 128 -26.40 -4.45 8.52
C ASN A 128 -27.50 -3.48 9.00
N ASP A 129 -28.72 -3.65 8.50
CA ASP A 129 -29.87 -2.80 8.86
C ASP A 129 -30.17 -2.80 10.37
N ASP A 130 -29.76 -3.86 11.09
CA ASP A 130 -29.89 -3.99 12.55
C ASP A 130 -28.71 -3.40 13.34
N GLY A 131 -27.74 -2.80 12.67
CA GLY A 131 -26.52 -2.22 13.25
C GLY A 131 -25.42 -3.23 13.56
N SER A 132 -25.57 -4.50 13.19
CA SER A 132 -24.51 -5.51 13.32
C SER A 132 -23.46 -5.40 12.20
N GLU A 133 -22.28 -5.95 12.46
CA GLU A 133 -21.18 -5.95 11.49
C GLU A 133 -21.53 -6.81 10.27
N SER A 134 -21.38 -6.28 9.04
CA SER A 134 -21.54 -7.07 7.81
C SER A 134 -20.34 -7.97 7.54
N PHE A 135 -19.16 -7.63 8.07
CA PHE A 135 -17.97 -8.48 8.02
C PHE A 135 -16.91 -8.12 9.07
N TYR A 136 -15.99 -9.07 9.25
CA TYR A 136 -14.76 -8.98 10.01
C TYR A 136 -13.58 -9.44 9.13
N ARG A 137 -12.44 -8.76 9.23
CA ARG A 137 -11.22 -9.14 8.51
C ARG A 137 -10.05 -9.29 9.46
N TRP A 138 -9.16 -10.23 9.12
CA TRP A 138 -7.86 -10.38 9.75
C TRP A 138 -6.77 -10.02 8.76
N ARG A 139 -5.71 -9.40 9.29
CA ARG A 139 -4.50 -9.08 8.57
C ARG A 139 -3.30 -9.48 9.41
N ILE A 140 -2.77 -10.66 9.10
CA ILE A 140 -1.69 -11.32 9.80
C ILE A 140 -0.41 -11.19 8.95
N PRO A 141 0.70 -10.67 9.51
CA PRO A 141 1.95 -10.57 8.78
C PRO A 141 2.45 -11.96 8.36
N ALA A 142 2.63 -12.18 7.05
CA ALA A 142 3.31 -13.35 6.50
C ALA A 142 4.82 -13.11 6.35
N ASP A 143 5.21 -11.88 5.99
CA ASP A 143 6.60 -11.44 5.87
C ASP A 143 6.69 -9.94 6.14
N LYS A 144 7.16 -9.57 7.34
CA LYS A 144 7.25 -8.17 7.77
C LYS A 144 8.27 -7.37 6.97
N GLN A 145 9.36 -7.99 6.50
CA GLN A 145 10.41 -7.30 5.76
C GLN A 145 9.96 -6.95 4.35
N ARG A 146 9.17 -7.84 3.75
CA ARG A 146 8.60 -7.66 2.42
C ARG A 146 7.20 -7.03 2.43
N HIS A 147 6.70 -6.62 3.60
CA HIS A 147 5.38 -6.02 3.76
C HIS A 147 4.27 -6.89 3.15
N ILE A 148 4.27 -8.19 3.50
CA ILE A 148 3.29 -9.17 3.03
C ILE A 148 2.43 -9.58 4.22
N SER A 149 1.12 -9.49 4.05
CA SER A 149 0.13 -9.94 5.03
C SER A 149 -0.91 -10.84 4.38
N TRP A 150 -1.60 -11.61 5.21
CA TRP A 150 -2.69 -12.47 4.79
C TRP A 150 -3.82 -12.48 5.81
N GLY A 151 -5.00 -12.95 5.42
CA GLY A 151 -6.05 -13.30 6.37
C GLY A 151 -7.42 -13.50 5.72
N PRO A 152 -8.38 -14.07 6.46
CA PRO A 152 -9.75 -14.25 6.01
C PRO A 152 -10.62 -13.00 6.16
N GLU A 153 -11.63 -12.88 5.29
CA GLU A 153 -12.85 -12.09 5.50
C GLU A 153 -13.98 -13.03 5.96
N PHE A 154 -14.49 -12.82 7.17
CA PHE A 154 -15.65 -13.52 7.71
C PHE A 154 -16.88 -12.61 7.62
N THR A 155 -17.98 -13.08 7.04
CA THR A 155 -19.17 -12.26 6.79
C THR A 155 -20.30 -12.55 7.77
N ASP A 156 -21.29 -11.69 7.78
CA ASP A 156 -22.59 -11.87 8.46
C ASP A 156 -23.31 -13.19 8.10
N GLU A 157 -23.07 -13.73 6.90
CA GLU A 157 -23.48 -15.10 6.49
C GLU A 157 -22.79 -16.24 7.28
N GLN A 158 -22.04 -15.93 8.34
CA GLN A 158 -21.37 -16.87 9.24
C GLN A 158 -20.37 -17.81 8.56
N LYS A 159 -19.63 -17.28 7.58
CA LYS A 159 -18.61 -18.04 6.83
C LYS A 159 -17.46 -17.16 6.40
N VAL A 160 -16.33 -17.79 6.09
CA VAL A 160 -15.22 -17.13 5.40
C VAL A 160 -15.57 -16.98 3.93
N LYS A 161 -15.62 -15.74 3.45
CA LYS A 161 -15.92 -15.41 2.06
C LYS A 161 -14.69 -15.50 1.16
N ASP A 162 -13.59 -14.94 1.61
CA ASP A 162 -12.29 -15.07 0.96
C ASP A 162 -11.14 -15.13 1.96
N ILE A 163 -10.01 -15.68 1.49
CA ILE A 163 -8.71 -15.59 2.14
C ILE A 163 -7.82 -14.81 1.19
N VAL A 164 -7.23 -13.73 1.67
CA VAL A 164 -6.39 -12.85 0.87
C VAL A 164 -4.95 -12.95 1.36
N LEU A 165 -4.01 -13.04 0.43
CA LEU A 165 -2.58 -12.79 0.65
C LEU A 165 -2.21 -11.59 -0.19
N GLY A 166 -1.47 -10.63 0.34
CA GLY A 166 -1.11 -9.46 -0.45
C GLY A 166 0.00 -8.64 0.14
N LEU A 167 0.50 -7.76 -0.71
CA LEU A 167 1.32 -6.64 -0.30
C LEU A 167 0.49 -5.68 0.57
N ASP A 168 1.09 -5.22 1.64
CA ASP A 168 0.52 -4.21 2.51
C ASP A 168 0.37 -2.91 1.73
N TYR A 169 -0.84 -2.57 1.31
CA TYR A 169 -1.06 -1.37 0.52
C TYR A 169 -0.87 -0.13 1.41
N ARG A 170 0.19 0.64 1.17
CA ARG A 170 0.57 1.84 1.95
C ARG A 170 0.58 3.09 1.07
N ASN A 171 -0.58 3.51 0.59
CA ASN A 171 -0.67 4.90 0.11
C ASN A 171 -0.42 5.81 1.34
N PRO A 172 0.52 6.76 1.35
CA PRO A 172 0.74 7.71 2.45
C PRO A 172 -0.53 8.23 3.14
N LEU A 173 -1.57 8.57 2.36
CA LEU A 173 -2.85 9.03 2.89
C LEU A 173 -3.67 7.90 3.56
N PHE A 174 -3.58 6.68 3.05
CA PHE A 174 -4.25 5.49 3.61
C PHE A 174 -3.36 4.67 4.54
N HIS A 175 -2.05 4.92 4.61
CA HIS A 175 -1.09 4.21 5.45
C HIS A 175 -1.39 4.54 6.91
N LEU A 176 -1.71 5.81 7.15
CA LEU A 176 -2.15 6.30 8.45
C LEU A 176 -3.53 5.78 8.86
N TYR A 177 -4.47 5.70 7.92
CA TYR A 177 -5.78 5.08 8.12
C TYR A 177 -5.64 3.58 8.44
N ASN A 178 -4.87 2.86 7.63
CA ASN A 178 -4.67 1.41 7.76
C ASN A 178 -3.93 1.04 9.05
N GLU A 179 -2.78 1.65 9.38
CA GLU A 179 -2.01 1.23 10.56
C GLU A 179 -2.72 1.56 11.90
N MET A 180 -3.69 2.48 11.93
CA MET A 180 -4.52 2.75 13.12
C MET A 180 -5.78 1.88 13.20
N ASP A 181 -6.34 1.45 12.06
CA ASP A 181 -7.41 0.45 12.06
C ASP A 181 -6.86 -0.94 12.41
N TYR A 182 -5.65 -1.27 11.94
CA TYR A 182 -5.04 -2.60 12.09
C TYR A 182 -4.08 -2.73 13.29
N GLY A 183 -3.79 -1.66 14.04
CA GLY A 183 -2.87 -1.64 15.19
C GLY A 183 -3.28 -0.62 16.26
N THR A 184 -2.85 -0.78 17.52
CA THR A 184 -3.20 0.21 18.56
C THR A 184 -2.38 1.50 18.41
N ILE A 185 -2.91 2.64 18.86
CA ILE A 185 -2.15 3.90 18.88
C ILE A 185 -0.82 3.73 19.64
N GLU A 186 -0.77 2.94 20.73
CA GLU A 186 0.50 2.67 21.39
C GLU A 186 1.48 1.87 20.53
N GLN A 187 1.02 0.92 19.72
CA GLN A 187 1.88 0.20 18.78
C GLN A 187 2.35 1.11 17.67
N PHE A 188 1.44 1.88 17.08
CA PHE A 188 1.76 2.88 16.07
C PHE A 188 2.82 3.84 16.61
N VAL A 189 2.63 4.48 17.76
CA VAL A 189 3.60 5.43 18.36
C VAL A 189 4.96 4.78 18.66
N LYS A 190 4.99 3.48 18.97
CA LYS A 190 6.24 2.71 19.20
C LYS A 190 6.98 2.33 17.91
N GLU A 191 6.32 2.32 16.76
CA GLU A 191 6.99 2.04 15.49
C GLU A 191 7.89 3.21 15.06
N GLN A 192 9.20 2.96 15.11
CA GLN A 192 10.25 3.84 14.60
C GLN A 192 10.71 3.37 13.23
N ASN A 193 9.89 3.61 12.22
CA ASN A 193 10.21 3.33 10.83
C ASN A 193 10.19 4.64 10.03
N PHE A 194 11.26 4.89 9.27
CA PHE A 194 11.39 6.05 8.40
C PHE A 194 10.19 6.26 7.47
N TYR A 195 9.66 5.20 6.88
CA TYR A 195 8.57 5.31 5.91
C TYR A 195 7.26 5.78 6.57
N LYS A 196 7.11 5.57 7.88
CA LYS A 196 6.02 6.20 8.65
C LYS A 196 6.32 7.68 8.90
N THR A 197 7.55 7.97 9.32
CA THR A 197 8.02 9.36 9.56
C THR A 197 7.88 10.23 8.30
N SER A 198 8.24 9.70 7.12
CA SER A 198 8.12 10.41 5.84
C SER A 198 6.67 10.79 5.53
N VAL A 199 5.73 9.87 5.75
CA VAL A 199 4.29 10.08 5.54
C VAL A 199 3.76 11.17 6.47
N LEU A 200 4.16 11.16 7.74
CA LEU A 200 3.79 12.21 8.70
C LEU A 200 4.32 13.59 8.26
N MET A 201 5.56 13.66 7.74
CA MET A 201 6.14 14.90 7.22
C MET A 201 5.36 15.42 6.00
N PHE A 202 4.89 14.53 5.12
CA PHE A 202 4.05 14.92 3.99
C PHE A 202 2.71 15.53 4.45
N LEU A 203 2.06 14.87 5.41
CA LEU A 203 0.76 15.32 5.91
C LEU A 203 0.86 16.67 6.63
N GLN A 204 1.90 16.87 7.44
CA GLN A 204 2.16 18.17 8.06
C GLN A 204 2.35 19.27 7.01
N TRP A 205 3.14 19.02 5.97
CA TRP A 205 3.34 19.98 4.88
C TRP A 205 2.01 20.35 4.18
N ALA A 206 1.16 19.36 3.91
CA ALA A 206 -0.13 19.59 3.29
C ALA A 206 -1.09 20.40 4.19
N LEU A 207 -1.04 20.14 5.50
CA LEU A 207 -1.76 20.88 6.52
C LEU A 207 -1.32 22.34 6.61
N ASP A 208 -0.02 22.58 6.69
CA ASP A 208 0.53 23.94 6.84
C ASP A 208 0.16 24.83 5.63
N ARG A 209 0.01 24.22 4.45
CA ARG A 209 -0.40 24.89 3.21
C ARG A 209 -1.90 24.90 2.95
N LYS A 210 -2.72 24.38 3.88
CA LYS A 210 -4.19 24.25 3.74
C LYS A 210 -4.60 23.59 2.42
N LEU A 211 -3.83 22.57 2.01
CA LEU A 211 -4.13 21.83 0.77
C LEU A 211 -5.25 20.80 0.97
N ILE A 212 -5.73 20.70 2.20
CA ILE A 212 -6.87 19.89 2.63
C ILE A 212 -8.08 20.85 2.77
N ALA A 213 -9.28 20.42 2.34
CA ALA A 213 -10.55 21.12 2.45
C ALA A 213 -10.81 21.49 3.90
N ASP A 214 -11.41 22.64 4.18
CA ASP A 214 -11.51 23.18 5.56
C ASP A 214 -12.04 22.18 6.61
N ALA A 215 -13.02 21.34 6.24
CA ALA A 215 -13.51 20.26 7.11
C ALA A 215 -12.45 19.17 7.38
N GLY A 216 -11.77 18.72 6.32
CA GLY A 216 -10.67 17.77 6.41
C GLY A 216 -9.39 18.40 6.99
N HIS A 217 -9.17 19.70 6.84
CA HIS A 217 -8.03 20.46 7.38
C HIS A 217 -8.14 20.57 8.88
N THR A 218 -9.32 20.92 9.39
CA THR A 218 -9.60 20.94 10.84
C THR A 218 -9.46 19.54 11.42
N ALA A 219 -10.08 18.53 10.79
CA ALA A 219 -9.95 17.14 11.22
C ALA A 219 -8.50 16.62 11.16
N ALA A 220 -7.72 16.97 10.15
CA ALA A 220 -6.33 16.57 9.98
C ALA A 220 -5.38 17.30 10.96
N LEU A 221 -5.64 18.58 11.22
CA LEU A 221 -4.87 19.41 12.14
C LEU A 221 -5.15 18.99 13.58
N ASP A 222 -6.41 18.75 13.89
CA ASP A 222 -6.83 18.12 15.14
C ASP A 222 -6.26 16.71 15.22
N TRP A 223 -6.26 15.90 14.17
CA TRP A 223 -5.67 14.56 14.15
C TRP A 223 -4.16 14.56 14.46
N VAL A 224 -3.38 15.44 13.83
CA VAL A 224 -1.95 15.66 14.16
C VAL A 224 -1.79 16.07 15.63
N ARG A 225 -2.78 16.77 16.21
CA ARG A 225 -2.76 17.28 17.58
C ARG A 225 -3.41 16.36 18.62
N SER A 226 -4.31 15.45 18.22
CA SER A 226 -5.29 14.80 19.11
C SER A 226 -5.05 13.30 19.27
N LEU A 227 -4.47 12.59 18.30
CA LEU A 227 -4.23 11.14 18.37
C LEU A 227 -5.34 10.34 19.09
N ASP A 228 -6.60 10.71 18.81
CA ASP A 228 -7.82 9.89 18.73
C ASP A 228 -9.01 10.85 18.48
N ARG A 229 -9.68 11.00 17.32
CA ARG A 229 -9.82 10.24 16.07
C ARG A 229 -10.31 11.19 14.96
N GLY A 230 -9.91 10.95 13.71
CA GLY A 230 -10.44 11.65 12.53
C GLY A 230 -9.74 11.26 11.25
N TYR A 231 -10.51 11.02 10.17
CA TYR A 231 -10.03 10.45 8.91
C TYR A 231 -9.84 11.51 7.83
N VAL A 232 -8.77 11.39 7.03
CA VAL A 232 -8.50 12.24 5.84
C VAL A 232 -8.55 11.37 4.60
N THR A 233 -9.43 11.73 3.67
CA THR A 233 -9.63 11.06 2.38
C THR A 233 -8.84 11.75 1.27
N VAL A 234 -8.77 11.12 0.08
CA VAL A 234 -8.11 11.72 -1.10
C VAL A 234 -8.95 12.89 -1.66
N GLU A 235 -10.25 12.85 -1.42
CA GLU A 235 -11.25 13.82 -1.82
C GLU A 235 -11.13 15.11 -1.00
N ASP A 236 -10.56 15.02 0.20
CA ASP A 236 -10.31 16.17 1.06
C ASP A 236 -9.22 17.11 0.51
N PHE A 237 -8.56 16.84 -0.63
CA PHE A 237 -7.55 17.75 -1.17
C PHE A 237 -8.14 18.72 -2.20
N THR A 238 -8.00 20.03 -1.97
CA THR A 238 -8.77 21.06 -2.71
C THR A 238 -8.01 21.72 -3.85
N ALA A 239 -6.74 22.08 -3.67
CA ALA A 239 -5.99 22.88 -4.66
C ALA A 239 -4.98 22.06 -5.47
N GLU A 240 -4.33 21.07 -4.85
CA GLU A 240 -3.17 20.38 -5.43
C GLU A 240 -3.38 18.87 -5.56
N GLN A 241 -4.64 18.43 -5.63
CA GLN A 241 -5.01 17.02 -5.76
C GLN A 241 -4.29 16.33 -6.94
N ALA A 242 -4.09 17.05 -8.05
CA ALA A 242 -3.41 16.53 -9.23
C ALA A 242 -1.89 16.35 -9.02
N PHE A 243 -1.24 17.24 -8.27
CA PHE A 243 0.16 17.09 -7.84
C PHE A 243 0.30 15.90 -6.88
N ILE A 244 -0.56 15.84 -5.85
CA ILE A 244 -0.56 14.79 -4.84
C ILE A 244 -0.78 13.42 -5.50
N LYS A 245 -1.76 13.32 -6.40
CA LYS A 245 -1.95 12.12 -7.23
C LYS A 245 -0.71 11.82 -8.08
N ALA A 246 -0.10 12.81 -8.75
CA ALA A 246 1.06 12.56 -9.59
C ALA A 246 2.32 12.14 -8.80
N TYR A 247 2.53 12.68 -7.60
CA TYR A 247 3.78 12.53 -6.84
C TYR A 247 3.74 11.41 -5.80
N ILE A 248 2.57 11.16 -5.20
CA ILE A 248 2.35 10.01 -4.31
C ILE A 248 1.83 8.80 -5.09
N LYS A 249 0.91 8.99 -6.04
CA LYS A 249 0.25 7.90 -6.76
C LYS A 249 0.88 7.60 -8.14
N ASN A 250 2.20 7.65 -8.26
CA ASN A 250 2.85 7.96 -9.54
C ASN A 250 2.72 6.89 -10.66
N LEU A 251 1.95 7.18 -11.73
CA LEU A 251 1.96 6.49 -13.06
C LEU A 251 2.69 7.32 -14.13
N SER A 252 3.30 8.44 -13.76
CA SER A 252 4.04 9.26 -14.71
C SER A 252 5.32 8.53 -15.13
N GLY A 253 5.68 8.64 -16.41
CA GLY A 253 6.89 8.02 -16.97
C GLY A 253 8.18 8.72 -16.54
N HIS A 254 8.19 9.30 -15.33
CA HIS A 254 9.26 10.11 -14.76
C HIS A 254 9.86 9.49 -13.48
N ASP A 255 9.30 8.36 -13.02
CA ASP A 255 9.77 7.59 -11.86
C ASP A 255 10.10 8.49 -10.66
N MET A 256 9.09 8.95 -9.94
CA MET A 256 9.24 9.86 -8.80
C MET A 256 8.33 9.41 -7.65
N LEU A 257 8.91 9.09 -6.50
CA LEU A 257 8.18 8.63 -5.33
C LEU A 257 8.64 9.45 -4.16
N TYR A 258 7.72 10.15 -3.49
CA TYR A 258 8.05 11.04 -2.38
C TYR A 258 8.90 10.35 -1.31
N ASP A 259 8.52 9.16 -0.83
CA ASP A 259 9.28 8.46 0.22
C ASP A 259 10.69 8.09 -0.23
N ARG A 260 10.89 7.78 -1.52
CA ARG A 260 12.22 7.52 -2.06
C ARG A 260 13.02 8.82 -2.16
N ASP A 261 12.45 9.87 -2.72
CA ASP A 261 13.14 11.15 -2.90
C ASP A 261 13.51 11.75 -1.54
N LEU A 262 12.65 11.60 -0.53
CA LEU A 262 12.93 11.98 0.84
C LEU A 262 14.02 11.10 1.47
N ALA A 263 13.95 9.77 1.32
CA ALA A 263 15.02 8.88 1.77
C ALA A 263 16.38 9.28 1.18
N LEU A 264 16.41 9.54 -0.12
CA LEU A 264 17.60 10.01 -0.84
C LEU A 264 18.03 11.44 -0.42
N THR A 265 17.19 12.21 0.26
CA THR A 265 17.59 13.51 0.81
C THR A 265 18.37 13.35 2.12
N PHE A 266 18.03 12.34 2.93
CA PHE A 266 18.70 12.05 4.20
C PHE A 266 19.94 11.16 4.08
N LEU A 267 20.01 10.30 3.07
CA LEU A 267 21.17 9.43 2.83
C LEU A 267 22.31 10.21 2.16
N LYS A 268 23.39 10.42 2.92
CA LYS A 268 24.58 11.14 2.46
C LYS A 268 25.58 10.23 1.73
N GLU A 269 25.69 8.97 2.15
CA GLU A 269 26.67 8.05 1.59
C GLU A 269 26.23 7.46 0.24
N PRO A 270 27.08 7.46 -0.81
CA PRO A 270 26.73 6.91 -2.12
C PRO A 270 26.28 5.45 -2.07
N ALA A 271 26.94 4.62 -1.24
CA ALA A 271 26.58 3.21 -1.08
C ALA A 271 25.17 3.04 -0.52
N GLN A 272 24.77 3.89 0.44
CA GLN A 272 23.42 3.89 0.99
C GLN A 272 22.41 4.39 -0.04
N ARG A 273 22.72 5.45 -0.80
CA ARG A 273 21.80 5.97 -1.84
C ARG A 273 21.54 4.95 -2.95
N ASN A 274 22.58 4.24 -3.38
CA ASN A 274 22.48 3.20 -4.42
C ASN A 274 21.63 2.01 -3.98
N ASN A 275 21.56 1.74 -2.67
CA ASN A 275 20.66 0.76 -2.09
C ASN A 275 19.93 1.34 -0.88
N TYR A 276 19.06 2.33 -1.13
CA TYR A 276 18.37 3.11 -0.08
C TYR A 276 17.42 2.28 0.80
N ARG A 277 17.23 1.01 0.46
CA ARG A 277 16.45 0.02 1.21
C ARG A 277 17.29 -1.05 1.88
N GLY A 278 18.60 -1.05 1.64
CA GLY A 278 19.52 -1.98 2.28
C GLY A 278 19.56 -1.74 3.79
N GLU A 279 20.04 -2.74 4.53
CA GLU A 279 20.13 -2.69 5.99
C GLU A 279 20.86 -1.43 6.50
N ALA A 280 21.99 -1.09 5.87
CA ALA A 280 22.77 0.09 6.22
C ALA A 280 22.01 1.41 6.00
N ALA A 281 21.26 1.53 4.90
CA ALA A 281 20.43 2.71 4.64
C ALA A 281 19.23 2.78 5.59
N THR A 282 18.57 1.64 5.82
CA THR A 282 17.42 1.52 6.71
C THR A 282 17.78 1.88 8.15
N ALA A 283 18.95 1.46 8.63
CA ALA A 283 19.44 1.81 9.97
C ALA A 283 19.58 3.33 10.13
N VAL A 284 20.16 4.04 9.14
CA VAL A 284 20.26 5.51 9.17
C VAL A 284 18.88 6.15 9.10
N LEU A 285 18.05 5.72 8.15
CA LEU A 285 16.74 6.30 7.93
C LEU A 285 15.83 6.17 9.15
N ASN A 286 15.86 5.04 9.86
CA ASN A 286 15.02 4.83 11.06
C ASN A 286 15.44 5.69 12.27
N THR A 287 16.62 6.32 12.23
CA THR A 287 17.04 7.28 13.27
C THR A 287 16.49 8.68 13.05
N ILE A 288 15.89 8.96 11.89
CA ILE A 288 15.37 10.28 11.55
C ILE A 288 14.12 10.58 12.40
N PRO A 289 14.17 11.59 13.28
CA PRO A 289 13.04 11.95 14.13
C PRO A 289 11.99 12.75 13.36
N PHE A 290 10.78 12.79 13.92
CA PHE A 290 9.74 13.72 13.49
C PHE A 290 9.84 15.02 14.30
N ASP A 291 10.76 15.91 13.91
CA ASP A 291 10.97 17.22 14.53
C ASP A 291 10.95 18.36 13.50
N GLN A 292 11.11 19.61 13.96
CA GLN A 292 11.03 20.77 13.07
C GLN A 292 12.11 20.75 11.98
N GLU A 293 13.36 20.42 12.31
CA GLU A 293 14.48 20.42 11.37
C GLU A 293 14.21 19.48 10.19
N HIS A 294 13.80 18.24 10.47
CA HIS A 294 13.56 17.26 9.44
C HIS A 294 12.27 17.53 8.65
N ARG A 295 11.26 18.14 9.29
CA ARG A 295 10.06 18.64 8.60
C ARG A 295 10.39 19.76 7.62
N ASP A 296 11.30 20.67 7.97
CA ASP A 296 11.73 21.75 7.07
C ASP A 296 12.45 21.19 5.83
N ILE A 297 13.27 20.14 6.01
CA ILE A 297 13.91 19.42 4.89
C ILE A 297 12.87 18.79 3.98
N ALA A 298 11.88 18.11 4.55
CA ALA A 298 10.80 17.49 3.79
C ALA A 298 9.94 18.52 3.05
N ALA A 299 9.61 19.63 3.71
CA ALA A 299 8.86 20.74 3.15
C ALA A 299 9.62 21.39 1.97
N ALA A 300 10.93 21.60 2.09
CA ALA A 300 11.74 22.14 0.99
C ALA A 300 11.74 21.22 -0.24
N LEU A 301 11.87 19.90 -0.04
CA LEU A 301 11.74 18.91 -1.12
C LEU A 301 10.36 18.98 -1.77
N LEU A 302 9.30 19.00 -0.97
CA LEU A 302 7.91 19.03 -1.43
C LEU A 302 7.58 20.31 -2.19
N ASP A 303 8.06 21.46 -1.70
CA ASP A 303 7.90 22.76 -2.35
C ASP A 303 8.59 22.81 -3.70
N SER A 304 9.82 22.30 -3.78
CA SER A 304 10.56 22.18 -5.03
C SER A 304 9.80 21.32 -6.04
N ARG A 305 9.24 20.19 -5.59
CA ARG A 305 8.50 19.25 -6.45
C ARG A 305 7.14 19.77 -6.85
N LEU A 306 6.45 20.49 -5.97
CA LEU A 306 5.20 21.17 -6.31
C LEU A 306 5.44 22.23 -7.39
N LYS A 307 6.50 23.03 -7.24
CA LYS A 307 6.89 24.02 -8.25
C LYS A 307 7.20 23.36 -9.59
N GLU A 308 7.99 22.30 -9.59
CA GLU A 308 8.31 21.51 -10.79
C GLU A 308 7.05 20.96 -11.48
N TYR A 309 6.09 20.48 -10.69
CA TYR A 309 4.79 20.04 -11.20
C TYR A 309 3.97 21.18 -11.79
N GLN A 310 3.93 22.33 -11.14
CA GLN A 310 3.19 23.50 -11.62
C GLN A 310 3.80 24.03 -12.93
N GLU A 311 5.13 24.02 -13.06
CA GLU A 311 5.84 24.50 -14.25
C GLU A 311 5.67 23.59 -15.46
N HIS A 312 5.79 22.28 -15.28
CA HIS A 312 5.83 21.37 -16.43
C HIS A 312 5.24 19.99 -16.17
N LYS A 313 4.45 19.81 -15.10
CA LYS A 313 3.77 18.55 -14.76
C LYS A 313 4.74 17.36 -14.77
N PHE A 314 5.97 17.57 -14.31
CA PHE A 314 7.08 16.60 -14.34
C PHE A 314 7.58 16.15 -15.71
N ALA A 315 7.12 16.76 -16.81
CA ALA A 315 7.54 16.39 -18.16
C ALA A 315 9.06 16.48 -18.42
N LYS A 316 9.80 17.30 -17.63
CA LYS A 316 11.24 17.55 -17.79
C LYS A 316 12.14 16.88 -16.75
N SER A 317 11.59 16.19 -15.75
CA SER A 317 12.32 15.61 -14.60
C SER A 317 13.40 14.58 -14.97
N GLY A 318 13.35 14.04 -16.18
CA GLY A 318 14.28 13.01 -16.69
C GLY A 318 15.50 13.54 -17.44
N LYS A 319 15.71 14.87 -17.51
CA LYS A 319 16.99 15.43 -18.00
C LYS A 319 17.91 15.64 -16.81
N GLN A 320 18.72 14.64 -16.50
CA GLN A 320 19.83 14.81 -15.55
C GLN A 320 20.81 15.87 -16.06
N VAL A 321 21.30 16.70 -15.13
CA VAL A 321 22.64 17.29 -15.17
C VAL A 321 23.61 16.22 -14.69
#